data_AF-A0A6C0GRT6-F1
#
_entry.id   AF-A0A6C0GRT6-F1
#
_cell.length_a   1.000
_cell.length_b   1.000
_cell.length_c   1.000
_cell.angle_alpha   90.00
_cell.angle_beta   90.00
_cell.angle_gamma   90.00
#
_symmetry.space_group_name_H-M   'P 1'
#
loop_
_entity.id
_entity.type
_entity.pdbx_description
1 polymer ?
#
loop_
_entity_poly.entity_id
_entity_poly.type
_entity_poly.pdbx_seq_one_letter_code
_entity_poly.pdbx_strand_id
1 'polypeptide(L)'
;MSVKNLKTISIKGKQYVEVKERILFLSSQDEFDYSITTDYQYYAERKMWVVRAKLILYKDGKKFVYTGLAQEVESEDYRQVNHTSALENAETSAVGRACAMAGIGVIDSMASADEMQKASNRTASATNTQTAAAPVPVAAPAPEDERPWLSDRQCEQAVEKIKSGNKDIYQKTLEVFKVNKKHREALEVALKSVA
;
A
#
# COMPACT_ATOMS: atom_id res chain seq x y z
N MET A 1 13.03 -19.78 -12.09
CA MET A 1 11.64 -19.91 -12.57
C MET A 1 11.43 -18.86 -13.63
N SER A 2 11.32 -19.27 -14.90
CA SER A 2 11.03 -18.33 -15.99
C SER A 2 9.55 -17.96 -15.90
N VAL A 3 9.24 -16.67 -15.81
CA VAL A 3 7.89 -16.13 -15.78
C VAL A 3 7.21 -16.48 -17.11
N LYS A 4 6.59 -17.65 -17.21
CA LYS A 4 5.72 -17.96 -18.36
C LYS A 4 4.51 -17.04 -18.28
N ASN A 5 4.55 -15.99 -19.11
CA ASN A 5 3.51 -15.03 -19.48
C ASN A 5 2.16 -15.16 -18.74
N LEU A 6 2.11 -14.71 -17.48
CA LEU A 6 0.83 -14.43 -16.83
C LEU A 6 0.16 -13.29 -17.57
N LYS A 7 -1.13 -13.46 -17.92
CA LYS A 7 -1.84 -12.37 -18.59
C LYS A 7 -1.96 -11.20 -17.63
N THR A 8 -1.67 -10.01 -18.15
CA THR A 8 -1.75 -8.76 -17.40
C THR A 8 -2.83 -7.88 -17.96
N ILE A 9 -3.51 -7.13 -17.10
CA ILE A 9 -4.37 -6.03 -17.50
C ILE A 9 -3.71 -4.69 -17.16
N SER A 10 -3.94 -3.68 -18.01
CA SER A 10 -3.44 -2.33 -17.77
C SER A 10 -4.48 -1.52 -17.01
N ILE A 11 -4.13 -1.01 -15.84
CA ILE A 11 -4.96 -0.09 -15.07
C ILE A 11 -4.16 1.19 -14.87
N LYS A 12 -4.62 2.29 -15.49
CA LYS A 12 -3.97 3.62 -15.39
C LYS A 12 -2.47 3.58 -15.74
N GLY A 13 -2.11 2.80 -16.77
CA GLY A 13 -0.73 2.68 -17.27
C GLY A 13 0.17 1.73 -16.48
N LYS A 14 -0.33 1.07 -15.43
CA LYS A 14 0.39 0.02 -14.69
C LYS A 14 -0.16 -1.36 -15.02
N GLN A 15 0.72 -2.35 -15.09
CA GLN A 15 0.35 -3.74 -15.39
C GLN A 15 0.04 -4.50 -14.10
N TYR A 16 -1.09 -5.22 -14.10
CA TYR A 16 -1.52 -6.03 -12.97
C TYR A 16 -1.91 -7.42 -13.41
N VAL A 17 -1.66 -8.39 -12.54
CA VAL A 17 -2.06 -9.79 -12.74
C VAL A 17 -3.35 -10.05 -11.96
N GLU A 18 -4.33 -10.63 -12.62
CA GLU A 18 -5.59 -11.07 -12.00
C GLU A 18 -5.35 -12.28 -11.08
N VAL A 19 -6.16 -12.44 -10.04
CA VAL A 19 -6.05 -13.61 -9.15
C VAL A 19 -6.24 -14.92 -9.93
N LYS A 20 -7.12 -14.94 -10.94
CA LYS A 20 -7.32 -16.12 -11.80
C LYS A 20 -6.02 -16.60 -12.45
N GLU A 21 -5.18 -15.68 -12.91
CA GLU A 21 -3.93 -16.02 -13.60
C GLU A 21 -2.91 -16.61 -12.61
N ARG A 22 -2.94 -16.15 -11.36
CA ARG A 22 -2.13 -16.73 -10.27
C ARG A 22 -2.56 -18.15 -9.93
N ILE A 23 -3.86 -18.44 -9.96
CA ILE A 23 -4.37 -19.81 -9.76
C ILE A 23 -4.07 -20.71 -10.96
N LEU A 24 -4.26 -20.21 -12.18
CA LEU A 24 -3.89 -20.95 -13.40
C LEU A 24 -2.40 -21.28 -13.45
N PHE A 25 -1.56 -20.36 -12.97
CA PHE A 25 -0.15 -20.63 -12.76
C PHE A 25 0.04 -21.81 -11.82
N LEU A 26 -0.53 -21.76 -10.61
CA LEU A 26 -0.42 -22.83 -9.62
C LEU A 26 -0.87 -24.19 -10.18
N SER A 27 -1.99 -24.22 -10.92
CA SER A 27 -2.50 -25.46 -11.52
C SER A 27 -1.72 -25.99 -12.72
N SER A 28 -0.87 -25.16 -13.34
CA SER A 28 -0.11 -25.54 -14.54
C SER A 28 1.35 -25.91 -14.27
N GLN A 29 1.80 -25.78 -13.02
CA GLN A 29 3.17 -26.15 -12.66
C GLN A 29 3.23 -27.60 -12.19
N ASP A 30 3.97 -28.43 -12.92
CA ASP A 30 4.28 -29.80 -12.48
C ASP A 30 5.38 -29.84 -11.40
N GLU A 31 6.03 -28.69 -11.15
CA GLU A 31 7.18 -28.58 -10.24
C GLU A 31 6.80 -28.51 -8.74
N PHE A 32 5.53 -28.29 -8.43
CA PHE A 32 5.07 -28.22 -7.04
C PHE A 32 3.63 -28.69 -6.88
N ASP A 33 3.37 -29.37 -5.76
CA ASP A 33 2.01 -29.51 -5.26
C ASP A 33 1.64 -28.27 -4.46
N TYR A 34 0.35 -27.91 -4.46
CA TYR A 34 -0.12 -26.78 -3.67
C TYR A 34 -1.43 -27.07 -2.93
N SER A 35 -1.63 -26.34 -1.83
CA SER A 35 -2.88 -26.31 -1.08
C SER A 35 -3.20 -24.88 -0.67
N ILE A 36 -4.46 -24.47 -0.83
CA ILE A 36 -4.96 -23.19 -0.38
C ILE A 36 -6.06 -23.45 0.65
N THR A 37 -5.96 -22.79 1.80
CA THR A 37 -6.96 -22.82 2.86
C THR A 37 -7.31 -21.40 3.27
N THR A 38 -8.57 -21.15 3.57
CA THR A 38 -9.09 -19.84 3.97
C THR A 38 -9.83 -19.95 5.29
N ASP A 39 -9.56 -19.01 6.18
CA ASP A 39 -10.27 -18.82 7.45
C ASP A 39 -10.86 -17.41 7.45
N TYR A 40 -12.06 -17.23 7.98
CA TYR A 40 -12.72 -15.92 8.01
C TYR A 40 -13.31 -15.59 9.39
N GLN A 41 -13.45 -14.30 9.64
CA GLN A 41 -14.14 -13.75 10.80
C GLN A 41 -15.05 -12.61 10.36
N TYR A 42 -16.30 -12.63 10.82
CA TYR A 42 -17.23 -11.52 10.67
C TYR A 42 -17.21 -10.60 11.89
N TYR A 43 -17.19 -9.30 11.63
CA TYR A 43 -17.27 -8.22 12.63
C TYR A 43 -18.57 -7.45 12.38
N ALA A 44 -19.64 -7.88 13.06
CA ALA A 44 -21.00 -7.38 12.82
C ALA A 44 -21.12 -5.87 13.07
N GLU A 45 -20.41 -5.33 14.07
CA GLU A 45 -20.41 -3.92 14.41
C GLU A 45 -19.82 -3.03 13.31
N ARG A 46 -19.04 -3.62 12.40
CA ARG A 46 -18.46 -2.95 11.22
C ARG A 46 -19.02 -3.48 9.90
N LYS A 47 -19.97 -4.42 9.94
CA LYS A 47 -20.43 -5.21 8.78
C LYS A 47 -19.27 -5.66 7.89
N MET A 48 -18.23 -6.22 8.52
CA MET A 48 -16.94 -6.45 7.88
C MET A 48 -16.50 -7.90 7.97
N TRP A 49 -16.06 -8.44 6.83
CA TRP A 49 -15.39 -9.73 6.75
C TRP A 49 -13.88 -9.52 6.76
N VAL A 50 -13.18 -10.31 7.56
CA VAL A 50 -11.71 -10.42 7.52
C VAL A 50 -11.37 -11.86 7.16
N VAL A 51 -10.60 -12.04 6.09
CA VAL A 51 -10.21 -13.36 5.58
C VAL A 51 -8.70 -13.50 5.61
N ARG A 52 -8.24 -14.66 6.08
CA ARG A 52 -6.85 -15.11 5.99
C ARG A 52 -6.79 -16.29 5.03
N ALA A 53 -5.97 -16.17 3.99
CA ALA A 53 -5.61 -17.28 3.13
C ALA A 53 -4.21 -17.80 3.51
N LYS A 54 -4.04 -19.12 3.47
CA LYS A 54 -2.76 -19.80 3.61
C LYS A 54 -2.51 -20.65 2.37
N LEU A 55 -1.49 -20.28 1.62
CA LEU A 55 -0.96 -21.04 0.49
C LEU A 55 0.22 -21.88 0.96
N ILE A 56 0.15 -23.18 0.71
CA ILE A 56 1.23 -24.12 0.99
C ILE A 56 1.74 -24.64 -0.35
N LEU A 57 3.04 -24.56 -0.59
CA LEU A 57 3.72 -25.18 -1.74
C LEU A 57 4.64 -26.29 -1.26
N TYR A 58 4.61 -27.43 -1.94
CA TYR A 58 5.54 -28.54 -1.74
C TYR A 58 6.44 -28.67 -2.96
N LYS A 59 7.74 -28.49 -2.76
CA LYS A 59 8.75 -28.59 -3.83
C LYS A 59 10.00 -29.27 -3.29
N ASP A 60 10.49 -30.29 -4.00
CA ASP A 60 11.70 -31.05 -3.63
C ASP A 60 11.67 -31.55 -2.17
N GLY A 61 10.50 -32.03 -1.71
CA GLY A 61 10.28 -32.49 -0.33
C GLY A 61 10.25 -31.38 0.73
N LYS A 62 10.34 -30.10 0.33
CA LYS A 62 10.26 -28.95 1.23
C LYS A 62 8.89 -28.31 1.19
N LYS A 63 8.43 -27.84 2.34
CA LYS A 63 7.17 -27.12 2.53
C LYS A 63 7.42 -25.62 2.67
N PHE A 64 6.77 -24.83 1.82
CA PHE A 64 6.76 -23.38 1.89
C PHE A 64 5.35 -22.91 2.25
N VAL A 65 5.24 -21.91 3.12
CA VAL A 65 3.95 -21.41 3.62
C VAL A 65 3.90 -19.91 3.44
N TYR A 66 2.87 -19.43 2.76
CA TYR A 66 2.61 -18.02 2.49
C TYR A 66 1.21 -17.66 2.96
N THR A 67 1.05 -16.43 3.44
CA THR A 67 -0.23 -15.96 3.97
C THR A 67 -0.66 -14.66 3.31
N GLY A 68 -1.95 -14.56 3.03
CA GLY A 68 -2.59 -13.33 2.59
C GLY A 68 -3.71 -12.94 3.54
N LEU A 69 -3.88 -11.64 3.77
CA LEU A 69 -4.93 -11.08 4.61
C LEU A 69 -5.71 -10.06 3.79
N ALA A 70 -7.03 -10.14 3.84
CA ALA A 70 -7.91 -9.16 3.23
C ALA A 70 -9.12 -8.89 4.12
N GLN A 71 -9.73 -7.72 3.91
CA GLN A 71 -10.97 -7.35 4.57
C GLN A 71 -11.88 -6.65 3.57
N GLU A 72 -13.18 -6.87 3.70
CA GLU A 72 -14.21 -6.16 2.94
C GLU A 72 -15.36 -5.76 3.87
N VAL A 73 -15.82 -4.53 3.69
CA VAL A 73 -17.02 -4.01 4.37
C VAL A 73 -18.21 -4.23 3.43
N GLU A 74 -19.30 -4.79 3.97
CA GLU A 74 -20.56 -4.94 3.27
C GLU A 74 -21.14 -3.56 2.94
N SER A 75 -21.57 -3.40 1.69
CA SER A 75 -22.21 -2.18 1.24
C SER A 75 -23.71 -2.25 1.48
N GLU A 76 -24.31 -1.15 1.95
CA GLU A 76 -25.77 -0.98 1.97
C GLU A 76 -26.34 -0.58 0.60
N ASP A 77 -25.49 -0.08 -0.30
CA ASP A 77 -25.87 0.23 -1.68
C ASP A 77 -25.79 -1.02 -2.56
N TYR A 78 -26.97 -1.46 -3.05
CA TYR A 78 -27.16 -2.62 -3.91
C TYR A 78 -26.36 -2.57 -5.23
N ARG A 79 -25.93 -1.38 -5.66
CA ARG A 79 -25.10 -1.22 -6.87
C ARG A 79 -23.64 -1.57 -6.63
N GLN A 80 -23.19 -1.62 -5.39
CA GLN A 80 -21.82 -1.97 -5.06
C GLN A 80 -21.65 -3.47 -4.97
N VAL A 81 -20.54 -3.96 -5.53
CA VAL A 81 -20.21 -5.40 -5.60
C VAL A 81 -20.22 -6.05 -4.21
N ASN A 82 -19.77 -5.32 -3.18
CA ASN A 82 -19.74 -5.82 -1.80
C ASN A 82 -21.12 -5.92 -1.12
N HIS A 83 -22.22 -5.47 -1.73
CA HIS A 83 -23.55 -5.63 -1.13
C HIS A 83 -23.96 -7.10 -1.01
N THR A 84 -23.61 -7.93 -2.00
CA THR A 84 -23.95 -9.36 -2.02
C THR A 84 -22.76 -10.30 -1.97
N SER A 85 -21.53 -9.78 -2.06
CA SER A 85 -20.33 -10.62 -2.24
C SER A 85 -19.12 -10.17 -1.42
N ALA A 86 -19.32 -9.51 -0.28
CA ALA A 86 -18.21 -9.01 0.55
C ALA A 86 -17.27 -10.14 1.02
N LEU A 87 -17.81 -11.30 1.44
CA LEU A 87 -17.01 -12.43 1.87
C LEU A 87 -16.18 -13.02 0.72
N GLU A 88 -16.80 -13.28 -0.43
CA GLU A 88 -16.15 -13.84 -1.62
C GLU A 88 -15.07 -12.88 -2.17
N ASN A 89 -15.34 -11.57 -2.11
CA ASN A 89 -14.38 -10.54 -2.48
C ASN A 89 -13.19 -10.47 -1.50
N ALA A 90 -13.43 -10.67 -0.21
CA ALA A 90 -12.36 -10.73 0.78
C ALA A 90 -11.54 -12.03 0.60
N GLU A 91 -12.20 -13.15 0.32
CA GLU A 91 -11.53 -14.43 0.10
C GLU A 91 -10.60 -14.40 -1.12
N THR A 92 -11.12 -13.99 -2.28
CA THR A 92 -10.33 -13.86 -3.51
C THR A 92 -9.15 -12.89 -3.34
N SER A 93 -9.34 -11.79 -2.60
CA SER A 93 -8.28 -10.84 -2.29
C SER A 93 -7.21 -11.44 -1.35
N ALA A 94 -7.62 -12.21 -0.34
CA ALA A 94 -6.69 -12.89 0.56
C ALA A 94 -5.87 -13.95 -0.18
N VAL A 95 -6.50 -14.75 -1.04
CA VAL A 95 -5.83 -15.75 -1.89
C VAL A 95 -4.85 -15.08 -2.86
N GLY A 96 -5.27 -13.99 -3.51
CA GLY A 96 -4.42 -13.19 -4.37
C GLY A 96 -3.16 -12.71 -3.65
N ARG A 97 -3.29 -12.23 -2.41
CA ARG A 97 -2.15 -11.80 -1.57
C ARG A 97 -1.25 -12.94 -1.17
N ALA A 98 -1.79 -14.11 -0.82
CA ALA A 98 -0.98 -15.29 -0.51
C ALA A 98 -0.13 -15.72 -1.72
N CYS A 99 -0.71 -15.69 -2.92
CA CYS A 99 0.02 -15.97 -4.17
C CYS A 99 1.11 -14.91 -4.45
N ALA A 100 0.81 -13.62 -4.26
CA ALA A 100 1.81 -12.56 -4.42
C ALA A 100 2.96 -12.70 -3.43
N MET A 101 2.68 -13.07 -2.17
CA MET A 101 3.71 -13.37 -1.16
C MET A 101 4.58 -14.57 -1.54
N ALA A 102 4.04 -15.51 -2.32
CA ALA A 102 4.80 -16.60 -2.93
C ALA A 102 5.59 -16.18 -4.19
N GLY A 103 5.54 -14.90 -4.58
CA GLY A 103 6.19 -14.36 -5.78
C GLY A 103 5.42 -14.62 -7.08
N ILE A 104 4.16 -15.09 -7.00
CA ILE A 104 3.36 -15.45 -8.16
C ILE A 104 2.58 -14.23 -8.65
N GLY A 105 2.85 -13.81 -9.88
CA GLY A 105 2.15 -12.68 -10.51
C GLY A 105 2.47 -11.32 -9.88
N VAL A 106 3.70 -11.16 -9.40
CA VAL A 106 4.28 -9.86 -9.00
C VAL A 106 5.11 -9.34 -10.18
N ILE A 107 4.76 -8.16 -10.69
CA ILE A 107 5.48 -7.48 -11.78
C ILE A 107 6.06 -6.17 -11.22
N ASP A 108 5.33 -5.06 -11.34
CA ASP A 108 5.74 -3.74 -10.81
C ASP A 108 5.13 -3.44 -9.43
N SER A 109 4.08 -4.15 -9.04
CA SER A 109 3.35 -3.98 -7.79
C SER A 109 2.85 -5.32 -7.25
N MET A 110 2.77 -5.44 -5.93
CA MET A 110 2.18 -6.60 -5.26
C MET A 110 0.65 -6.63 -5.33
N ALA A 111 0.00 -5.48 -5.56
CA ALA A 111 -1.46 -5.36 -5.60
C ALA A 111 -2.03 -6.16 -6.78
N SER A 112 -3.18 -6.81 -6.60
CA SER A 112 -3.89 -7.48 -7.70
C SER A 112 -4.61 -6.46 -8.58
N ALA A 113 -5.00 -6.89 -9.78
CA ALA A 113 -5.75 -6.04 -10.68
C ALA A 113 -7.13 -5.64 -10.13
N ASP A 114 -7.81 -6.59 -9.48
CA ASP A 114 -9.11 -6.38 -8.83
C ASP A 114 -9.01 -5.33 -7.71
N GLU A 115 -7.91 -5.34 -6.94
CA GLU A 115 -7.67 -4.36 -5.87
C GLU A 115 -7.54 -2.94 -6.42
N MET A 116 -6.92 -2.79 -7.59
CA MET A 116 -6.77 -1.48 -8.23
C MET A 116 -8.04 -0.98 -8.90
N GLN A 117 -8.87 -1.87 -9.42
CA GLN A 117 -10.21 -1.51 -9.90
C GLN A 117 -11.11 -1.09 -8.73
N LYS A 118 -11.13 -1.85 -7.63
CA LYS A 118 -11.84 -1.48 -6.40
C LYS A 118 -11.39 -0.11 -5.86
N ALA A 119 -10.08 0.14 -5.80
CA ALA A 119 -9.54 1.44 -5.39
C ALA A 119 -9.99 2.57 -6.31
N SER A 120 -10.01 2.34 -7.63
CA SER A 120 -10.44 3.34 -8.62
C SER A 120 -11.94 3.65 -8.55
N ASN A 121 -12.78 2.65 -8.29
CA ASN A 121 -14.22 2.83 -8.17
C ASN A 121 -14.61 3.58 -6.88
N ARG A 122 -13.89 3.36 -5.77
CA ARG A 122 -14.04 4.17 -4.54
C ARG A 122 -13.72 5.65 -4.79
N THR A 123 -12.79 5.97 -5.69
CA THR A 123 -12.50 7.37 -6.07
C THR A 123 -13.58 7.95 -6.99
N ALA A 124 -14.16 7.15 -7.89
CA ALA A 124 -15.16 7.62 -8.85
C ALA A 124 -16.49 8.01 -8.19
N SER A 125 -16.96 7.25 -7.20
CA SER A 125 -18.16 7.60 -6.41
C SER A 125 -17.95 8.77 -5.44
N ALA A 126 -16.71 9.29 -5.34
CA ALA A 126 -16.34 10.45 -4.54
C ALA A 126 -15.87 11.64 -5.42
N THR A 127 -16.36 11.75 -6.66
CA THR A 127 -15.96 12.86 -7.55
C THR A 127 -16.75 14.14 -7.28
N ASN A 128 -16.35 14.82 -6.22
CA ASN A 128 -15.78 16.18 -6.28
C ASN A 128 -14.89 16.24 -5.03
N THR A 129 -13.62 15.84 -5.09
CA THR A 129 -12.51 16.61 -5.67
C THR A 129 -11.31 15.66 -5.94
N GLN A 130 -10.57 15.92 -7.02
CA GLN A 130 -9.37 15.18 -7.46
C GLN A 130 -8.21 15.25 -6.45
N THR A 131 -7.48 14.14 -6.24
CA THR A 131 -6.06 13.97 -6.63
C THR A 131 -5.53 12.54 -6.42
N ALA A 132 -4.50 12.17 -7.20
CA ALA A 132 -3.90 10.85 -7.37
C ALA A 132 -3.13 10.29 -6.14
N ALA A 133 -3.01 8.96 -6.05
CA ALA A 133 -2.71 8.20 -4.82
C ALA A 133 -1.24 7.80 -4.57
N ALA A 134 -0.84 7.69 -3.28
CA ALA A 134 -0.24 6.51 -2.60
C ALA A 134 0.18 6.85 -1.13
N PRO A 135 0.51 5.91 -0.20
CA PRO A 135 -0.12 4.67 0.27
C PRO A 135 -0.30 4.58 1.85
N VAL A 136 -1.33 3.84 2.34
CA VAL A 136 -1.63 3.23 3.69
C VAL A 136 -1.45 4.00 5.05
N PRO A 137 -2.27 3.71 6.09
CA PRO A 137 -2.91 4.69 6.98
C PRO A 137 -2.19 4.91 8.32
N VAL A 138 -2.17 6.16 8.83
CA VAL A 138 -1.88 6.46 10.25
C VAL A 138 -2.71 7.67 10.71
N ALA A 139 -3.61 7.43 11.67
CA ALA A 139 -4.33 8.39 12.53
C ALA A 139 -5.17 9.50 11.85
N ALA A 140 -6.24 9.95 12.52
CA ALA A 140 -7.09 11.04 12.04
C ALA A 140 -6.24 12.28 11.67
N PRO A 141 -6.49 12.96 10.52
CA PRO A 141 -5.65 14.07 10.10
C PRO A 141 -5.80 15.23 11.09
N ALA A 142 -4.69 15.62 11.72
CA ALA A 142 -4.55 16.95 12.30
C ALA A 142 -4.78 18.01 11.19
N PRO A 143 -5.24 19.24 11.53
CA PRO A 143 -5.45 20.29 10.54
C PRO A 143 -4.23 20.39 9.62
N GLU A 144 -4.48 20.31 8.31
CA GLU A 144 -3.44 20.25 7.30
C GLU A 144 -2.60 21.54 7.37
N ASP A 145 -1.39 21.40 7.90
CA ASP A 145 -0.41 22.46 7.89
C ASP A 145 -0.08 22.80 6.42
N GLU A 146 -0.45 23.98 5.92
CA GLU A 146 -0.29 24.32 4.49
C GLU A 146 1.15 24.76 4.12
N ARG A 147 2.08 24.73 5.07
CA ARG A 147 3.44 25.23 4.84
C ARG A 147 4.22 24.38 3.84
N PRO A 148 4.99 25.01 2.93
CA PRO A 148 5.80 24.29 1.94
C PRO A 148 6.94 23.52 2.61
N TRP A 149 7.36 22.40 2.00
CA TRP A 149 8.52 21.65 2.47
C TRP A 149 9.82 22.42 2.21
N LEU A 150 10.72 22.42 3.20
CA LEU A 150 12.05 22.98 3.06
C LEU A 150 12.85 22.14 2.05
N SER A 151 13.33 22.76 0.97
CA SER A 151 14.22 22.10 0.02
C SER A 151 15.64 21.96 0.56
N ASP A 152 16.43 21.04 0.00
CA ASP A 152 17.85 20.85 0.37
C ASP A 152 18.64 22.16 0.28
N ARG A 153 18.48 22.91 -0.82
CA ARG A 153 19.15 24.20 -1.03
C ARG A 153 18.77 25.24 0.03
N GLN A 154 17.50 25.30 0.43
CA GLN A 154 17.05 26.25 1.46
C GLN A 154 17.54 25.84 2.85
N CYS A 155 17.63 24.53 3.13
CA CYS A 155 18.21 24.01 4.36
C CYS A 155 19.69 24.38 4.47
N GLU A 156 20.48 24.18 3.41
CA GLU A 156 21.90 24.55 3.36
C GLU A 156 22.10 26.05 3.62
N GLN A 157 21.31 26.91 2.97
CA GLN A 157 21.35 28.36 3.17
C GLN A 157 20.94 28.76 4.61
N ALA A 158 19.97 28.08 5.20
CA ALA A 158 19.55 28.33 6.57
C ALA A 158 20.63 27.89 7.57
N VAL A 159 21.27 26.74 7.35
CA VAL A 159 22.40 26.25 8.16
C VAL A 159 23.57 27.23 8.13
N GLU A 160 23.93 27.74 6.96
CA GLU A 160 25.03 28.71 6.80
C GLU A 160 24.74 30.02 7.54
N LYS A 161 23.50 30.52 7.46
CA LYS A 161 23.07 31.73 8.16
C LYS A 161 22.97 31.55 9.68
N ILE A 162 22.62 30.35 10.14
CA ILE A 162 22.65 30.03 11.57
C ILE A 162 24.10 30.03 12.06
N LYS A 163 25.01 29.38 11.31
CA LYS A 163 26.45 29.33 11.60
C LYS A 163 27.12 30.70 11.63
N SER A 164 26.63 31.66 10.85
CA SER A 164 27.13 33.05 10.87
C SER A 164 26.60 33.89 12.05
N GLY A 165 25.89 33.29 13.00
CA GLY A 165 25.45 33.94 14.25
C GLY A 165 23.97 34.30 14.29
N ASN A 166 23.22 34.13 13.19
CA ASN A 166 21.81 34.51 13.13
C ASN A 166 20.90 33.36 13.58
N LYS A 167 20.82 33.16 14.89
CA LYS A 167 20.09 32.07 15.54
C LYS A 167 18.57 32.10 15.28
N ASP A 168 18.00 33.28 15.00
CA ASP A 168 16.56 33.47 14.76
C ASP A 168 16.08 32.81 13.45
N ILE A 169 17.01 32.55 12.52
CA ILE A 169 16.70 31.83 11.27
C ILE A 169 16.18 30.43 11.57
N TYR A 170 16.67 29.78 12.62
CA TYR A 170 16.18 28.46 13.03
C TYR A 170 14.66 28.46 13.27
N GLN A 171 14.18 29.39 14.10
CA GLN A 171 12.76 29.46 14.43
C GLN A 171 11.92 29.90 13.24
N LYS A 172 12.38 30.91 12.49
CA LYS A 172 11.69 31.38 11.27
C LYS A 172 11.56 30.28 10.21
N THR A 173 12.57 29.43 10.07
CA THR A 173 12.52 28.30 9.13
C THR A 173 11.48 27.26 9.57
N LEU A 174 11.37 26.96 10.87
CA LEU A 174 10.37 26.05 11.41
C LEU A 174 8.94 26.62 11.38
N GLU A 175 8.81 27.95 11.42
CA GLU A 175 7.53 28.65 11.31
C GLU A 175 7.02 28.71 9.87
N VAL A 176 7.90 28.87 8.88
CA VAL A 176 7.52 29.05 7.47
C VAL A 176 7.49 27.74 6.70
N PHE A 177 8.33 26.75 7.06
CA PHE A 177 8.47 25.53 6.30
C PHE A 177 8.19 24.28 7.12
N LYS A 178 7.68 23.26 6.45
CA LYS A 178 7.74 21.88 6.95
C LYS A 178 9.17 21.37 6.79
N VAL A 179 9.76 20.93 7.89
CA VAL A 179 11.15 20.47 7.92
C VAL A 179 11.18 18.97 8.18
N ASN A 180 11.81 18.21 7.28
CA ASN A 180 11.98 16.77 7.47
C ASN A 180 13.04 16.46 8.55
N LYS A 181 13.09 15.21 9.02
CA LYS A 181 14.01 14.78 10.08
C LYS A 181 15.47 15.13 9.77
N LYS A 182 15.94 14.85 8.55
CA LYS A 182 17.31 15.10 8.10
C LYS A 182 17.67 16.59 8.16
N HIS A 183 16.79 17.46 7.65
CA HIS A 183 17.00 18.91 7.64
C HIS A 183 16.90 19.51 9.04
N ARG A 184 16.00 19.00 9.88
CA ARG A 184 15.85 19.46 11.26
C ARG A 184 17.11 19.16 12.07
N GLU A 185 17.65 17.95 11.95
CA GLU A 185 18.92 17.57 12.57
C GLU A 185 20.06 18.47 12.10
N ALA A 186 20.15 18.78 10.80
CA ALA A 186 21.17 19.68 10.27
C ALA A 186 21.07 21.11 10.85
N LEU A 187 19.86 21.66 10.96
CA LEU A 187 19.60 22.97 11.54
C LEU A 187 19.89 23.01 13.05
N GLU A 188 19.58 21.95 13.79
CA GLU A 188 19.87 21.83 15.23
C GLU A 188 21.36 21.69 15.51
N VAL A 189 22.09 20.91 14.71
CA VAL A 189 23.55 20.82 14.78
C VAL A 189 24.19 22.17 14.50
N ALA A 190 23.70 22.90 13.49
CA ALA A 190 24.15 24.26 13.20
C ALA A 190 23.91 25.22 14.37
N LEU A 191 22.72 25.18 14.98
CA LEU A 191 22.38 26.02 16.13
C LEU A 191 23.26 25.74 17.35
N LYS A 192 23.54 24.45 17.63
CA LYS A 192 24.44 24.03 18.71
C LYS A 192 25.89 24.41 18.47
N SER A 193 26.32 24.54 17.22
CA SER A 193 27.70 24.95 16.89
C SER A 193 28.00 26.44 17.10
N VAL A 194 26.96 27.23 17.39
CA VAL A 194 27.02 28.71 17.53
C VAL A 194 26.60 29.14 18.95
N ALA A 195 26.17 28.19 19.79
CA ALA A 195 25.87 28.39 21.22
C ALA A 195 27.14 28.26 22.04
#